data_AF-A0AAD1VIQ7-F1
#
_entry.id   AF-A0AAD1VIQ7-F1
#
_cell.length_a   1.000
_cell.length_b   1.000
_cell.length_c   1.000
_cell.angle_alpha   90.00
_cell.angle_beta   90.00
_cell.angle_gamma   90.00
#
_symmetry.space_group_name_H-M   'P 1'
#
loop_
_entity.id
_entity.type
_entity.pdbx_description
1 polymer ?
#
loop_
_entity_poly.entity_id
_entity_poly.type
_entity_poly.pdbx_seq_one_letter_code
_entity_poly.pdbx_strand_id
1 'polypeptide(L)'
;MSGVFSGYFVLKPVLLLFFLRMLSLYQGQISACSVPESQGMTALLGSTILLPCNFLPDYPDYNTQVNNSIVWIRNESDYLVEITLSGISKFWKNHAASFETFPLMAAKGNFSLLLKTTRMEDAGSYHCKLFNGIDCIVENKVTKLDVVDNLEGIQNRYMNTTFIIAVGVGCGSVIIIIIIVSSLVLYRARKKQHGQRRHQHSLKTNEFVGNSTAQSETRYNQIYKNIIYRH
;
A
#
# COMPACT_ATOMS: atom_id res chain seq x y z
N MET A 1 -7.81 18.78 -64.01
CA MET A 1 -8.24 19.48 -62.78
C MET A 1 -7.25 19.15 -61.68
N SER A 2 -6.31 20.06 -61.45
CA SER A 2 -5.15 19.91 -60.57
C SER A 2 -5.16 21.07 -59.58
N GLY A 3 -4.94 20.78 -58.29
CA GLY A 3 -4.94 21.75 -57.18
C GLY A 3 -6.31 21.86 -56.50
N VAL A 4 -6.47 21.94 -55.18
CA VAL A 4 -5.54 22.27 -54.10
C VAL A 4 -6.15 21.66 -52.81
N PHE A 5 -5.53 20.64 -52.22
CA PHE A 5 -5.73 20.30 -50.80
C PHE A 5 -4.46 20.72 -50.05
N SER A 6 -4.22 22.03 -50.05
CA SER A 6 -3.27 22.69 -49.17
C SER A 6 -4.03 23.05 -47.89
N GLY A 7 -3.57 22.57 -46.74
CA GLY A 7 -4.12 23.06 -45.47
C GLY A 7 -4.01 22.19 -44.22
N TYR A 8 -3.56 20.93 -44.30
CA TYR A 8 -3.65 20.01 -43.15
C TYR A 8 -2.32 19.54 -42.54
N PHE A 9 -1.20 20.25 -42.74
CA PHE A 9 0.10 19.76 -42.25
C PHE A 9 0.96 20.69 -41.38
N VAL A 10 0.49 21.89 -40.99
CA VAL A 10 1.31 22.81 -40.17
C VAL A 10 0.69 23.13 -38.80
N LEU A 11 -0.52 22.64 -38.49
CA LEU A 11 -1.17 22.97 -37.22
C LEU A 11 -0.68 22.17 -36.01
N LYS A 12 0.06 21.07 -36.19
CA LYS A 12 0.51 20.23 -35.07
C LYS A 12 1.81 20.69 -34.38
N PRO A 13 2.85 21.20 -35.06
CA PRO A 13 4.06 21.65 -34.37
C PRO A 13 3.89 22.99 -33.64
N VAL A 14 3.11 23.93 -34.20
CA VAL A 14 2.89 25.24 -33.55
C VAL A 14 2.05 25.09 -32.29
N LEU A 15 0.99 24.28 -32.33
CA LEU A 15 0.21 23.94 -31.13
C LEU A 15 1.05 23.19 -30.10
N LEU A 16 1.88 22.23 -30.50
CA LEU A 16 2.79 21.53 -29.59
C LEU A 16 3.77 22.50 -28.90
N LEU A 17 4.35 23.44 -29.66
CA LEU A 17 5.22 24.48 -29.10
C LEU A 17 4.46 25.43 -28.16
N PHE A 18 3.21 25.76 -28.47
CA PHE A 18 2.35 26.55 -27.60
C PHE A 18 2.01 25.78 -26.31
N PHE A 19 1.69 24.49 -26.40
CA PHE A 19 1.48 23.61 -25.25
C PHE A 19 2.75 23.46 -24.39
N LEU A 20 3.94 23.35 -25.00
CA LEU A 20 5.22 23.31 -24.30
C LEU A 20 5.57 24.66 -23.64
N ARG A 21 5.23 25.78 -24.28
CA ARG A 21 5.34 27.13 -23.69
C ARG A 21 4.33 27.34 -22.55
N MET A 22 3.12 26.81 -22.67
CA MET A 22 2.10 26.84 -21.61
C MET A 22 2.47 25.93 -20.43
N LEU A 23 3.09 24.76 -20.68
CA LEU A 23 3.64 23.87 -19.65
C LEU A 23 4.81 24.52 -18.90
N SER A 24 5.69 25.26 -19.59
CA SER A 24 6.79 26.00 -18.95
C SER A 24 6.31 27.24 -18.19
N LEU A 25 5.21 27.88 -18.60
CA LEU A 25 4.54 28.92 -17.80
C LEU A 25 3.74 28.34 -16.61
N TYR A 26 3.33 27.07 -16.68
CA TYR A 26 2.68 26.36 -15.57
C TYR A 26 3.66 25.93 -14.48
N GLN A 27 4.95 25.88 -14.78
CA GLN A 27 6.03 25.78 -13.79
C GLN A 27 6.37 27.15 -13.15
N GLY A 28 5.44 28.11 -13.24
CA GLY A 28 5.37 29.19 -12.27
C GLY A 28 5.40 28.59 -10.87
N GLN A 29 6.36 29.04 -10.09
CA GLN A 29 6.79 28.52 -8.80
C GLN A 29 5.60 28.38 -7.83
N ILE A 30 4.93 27.23 -7.86
CA ILE A 30 4.10 26.80 -6.75
C ILE A 30 5.11 26.53 -5.65
N SER A 31 5.19 27.45 -4.68
CA SER A 31 5.73 27.15 -3.36
C SER A 31 4.96 25.92 -2.88
N ALA A 32 5.55 24.75 -3.07
CA ALA A 32 5.03 23.54 -2.50
C ALA A 32 5.06 23.79 -0.99
N CYS A 33 3.89 23.96 -0.37
CA CYS A 33 3.78 23.76 1.07
C CYS A 33 4.27 22.33 1.29
N SER A 34 5.49 22.21 1.81
CA SER A 34 6.10 20.94 2.12
C SER A 34 5.12 20.12 2.96
N VAL A 35 4.98 18.84 2.65
CA VAL A 35 4.20 17.93 3.47
C VAL A 35 4.81 17.96 4.87
N PRO A 36 4.02 18.19 5.94
CA PRO A 36 4.56 18.24 7.29
C PRO A 36 5.27 16.93 7.62
N GLU A 37 6.51 17.03 8.12
CA GLU A 37 7.27 15.88 8.62
C GLU A 37 6.50 15.28 9.81
N SER A 38 5.86 14.12 9.60
CA SER A 38 5.02 13.49 10.62
C SER A 38 5.71 12.29 11.25
N GLN A 39 5.99 12.34 12.55
CA GLN A 39 6.53 11.23 13.34
C GLN A 39 5.48 10.71 14.33
N GLY A 40 5.38 9.38 14.48
CA GLY A 40 4.56 8.72 15.50
C GLY A 40 5.39 8.31 16.70
N MET A 41 4.88 8.54 17.90
CA MET A 41 5.50 8.16 19.18
C MET A 41 4.46 7.61 20.13
N THR A 42 4.92 6.74 21.02
CA THR A 42 4.09 6.17 22.08
C THR A 42 4.76 6.40 23.42
N ALA A 43 4.01 6.95 24.37
CA ALA A 43 4.43 7.14 25.75
C ALA A 43 3.65 6.21 26.68
N LEU A 44 4.31 5.77 27.75
CA LEU A 44 3.63 5.08 28.84
C LEU A 44 2.99 6.11 29.78
N LEU A 45 1.81 5.79 30.31
CA LEU A 45 1.14 6.61 31.32
C LEU A 45 2.06 6.86 32.52
N GLY A 46 2.18 8.11 32.93
CA GLY A 46 3.06 8.57 34.01
C GLY A 46 4.54 8.73 33.63
N SER A 47 4.95 8.35 32.42
CA SER A 47 6.33 8.51 31.96
C SER A 47 6.65 9.95 31.54
N THR A 48 7.94 10.26 31.42
CA THR A 48 8.43 11.52 30.85
C THR A 48 8.93 11.26 29.44
N ILE A 49 8.45 12.02 28.46
CA ILE A 49 8.80 11.85 27.04
C ILE A 49 9.30 13.15 26.44
N LEU A 50 10.29 13.05 25.54
CA LEU A 50 10.82 14.17 24.78
C LEU A 50 10.13 14.23 23.41
N LEU A 51 9.48 15.35 23.12
CA LEU A 51 8.95 15.69 21.81
C LEU A 51 10.07 16.36 20.99
N PRO A 52 10.67 15.67 19.99
CA PRO A 52 11.78 16.21 19.22
C PRO A 52 11.32 17.35 18.31
N CYS A 53 12.09 18.43 18.29
CA CYS A 53 11.98 19.45 17.26
C CYS A 53 13.35 20.08 17.01
N ASN A 54 13.89 19.83 15.83
CA ASN A 54 15.20 20.33 15.42
C ASN A 54 15.08 21.00 14.06
N PHE A 55 15.61 22.21 13.96
CA PHE A 55 15.74 22.99 12.74
C PHE A 55 17.23 23.14 12.42
N LEU A 56 17.60 22.92 11.16
CA LEU A 56 19.00 23.11 10.75
C LEU A 56 19.29 24.63 10.70
N PRO A 57 20.44 25.07 11.24
CA PRO A 57 20.82 26.49 11.24
C PRO A 57 21.22 27.01 9.84
N ASP A 58 21.06 26.21 8.78
CA ASP A 58 21.42 26.55 7.39
C ASP A 58 20.39 27.45 6.70
N TYR A 59 19.38 27.92 7.45
CA TYR A 59 18.42 28.89 6.94
C TYR A 59 19.10 30.27 6.87
N PRO A 60 19.21 30.90 5.67
CA PRO A 60 19.95 32.16 5.47
C PRO A 60 19.38 33.36 6.25
N ASP A 61 18.30 33.15 7.00
CA ASP A 61 17.58 34.16 7.75
C ASP A 61 17.33 33.76 9.23
N TYR A 62 18.04 32.75 9.72
CA TYR A 62 17.98 32.33 11.13
C TYR A 62 18.54 33.43 12.08
N ASN A 63 19.55 34.18 11.64
CA ASN A 63 20.24 35.18 12.46
C ASN A 63 19.73 36.62 12.29
N THR A 64 18.87 36.91 11.30
CA THR A 64 18.53 38.28 10.90
C THR A 64 17.16 38.77 11.36
N GLN A 65 16.27 37.89 11.81
CA GLN A 65 14.93 38.31 12.22
C GLN A 65 14.71 38.20 13.73
N VAL A 66 14.65 39.37 14.35
CA VAL A 66 14.33 39.62 15.77
C VAL A 66 12.96 39.02 16.18
N ASN A 67 12.14 38.61 15.22
CA ASN A 67 10.77 38.14 15.43
C ASN A 67 10.58 36.64 15.16
N ASN A 68 11.64 35.87 14.90
CA ASN A 68 11.49 34.44 14.68
C ASN A 68 11.28 33.73 16.01
N SER A 69 10.25 32.90 16.08
CA SER A 69 9.97 32.08 17.25
C SER A 69 9.44 30.71 16.84
N ILE A 70 9.65 29.74 17.73
CA ILE A 70 9.11 28.40 17.62
C ILE A 70 7.89 28.34 18.52
N VAL A 71 6.76 27.90 17.97
CA VAL A 71 5.53 27.74 18.75
C VAL A 71 5.12 26.27 18.73
N TRP A 72 4.93 25.71 19.92
CA TRP A 72 4.34 24.39 20.11
C TRP A 72 2.83 24.50 20.27
N ILE A 73 2.08 23.79 19.43
CA ILE A 73 0.62 23.76 19.43
C ILE A 73 0.14 22.31 19.44
N ARG A 74 -0.71 21.95 20.40
CA ARG A 74 -1.38 20.64 20.44
C ARG A 74 -2.76 20.71 19.80
N ASN A 75 -3.07 19.73 18.95
CA ASN A 75 -4.35 19.60 18.25
C ASN A 75 -4.79 20.90 17.56
N GLU A 76 -3.83 21.62 16.98
CA GLU A 76 -3.99 22.89 16.24
C GLU A 76 -4.60 24.07 17.02
N SER A 77 -4.93 23.90 18.30
CA SER A 77 -5.70 24.88 19.07
C SER A 77 -5.15 25.15 20.47
N ASP A 78 -4.42 24.21 21.06
CA ASP A 78 -3.85 24.36 22.40
C ASP A 78 -2.40 24.84 22.30
N TYR A 79 -2.20 26.16 22.38
CA TYR A 79 -0.90 26.79 22.44
C TYR A 79 -0.19 26.42 23.75
N LEU A 80 0.99 25.82 23.65
CA LEU A 80 1.74 25.29 24.80
C LEU A 80 2.82 26.26 25.25
N VAL A 81 3.76 26.55 24.35
CA VAL A 81 4.94 27.39 24.62
C VAL A 81 5.45 28.03 23.34
N GLU A 82 5.93 29.26 23.47
CA GLU A 82 6.68 29.98 22.44
C GLU A 82 8.13 30.08 22.89
N ILE A 83 9.06 29.75 22.00
CA ILE A 83 10.49 29.73 22.26
C ILE A 83 11.16 30.60 21.20
N THR A 84 11.77 31.69 21.65
CA THR A 84 12.60 32.55 20.79
C THR A 84 13.86 31.79 20.33
N LEU A 85 14.50 32.24 19.24
CA LEU A 85 15.75 31.63 18.78
C LEU A 85 16.90 31.71 19.81
N SER A 86 16.84 32.65 20.76
CA SER A 86 17.78 32.74 21.88
C SER A 86 17.46 31.77 23.03
N GLY A 87 16.38 31.00 22.94
CA GLY A 87 15.98 29.99 23.93
C GLY A 87 15.08 30.52 25.04
N ILE A 88 14.66 31.79 25.00
CA ILE A 88 13.69 32.33 25.98
C ILE A 88 12.31 31.73 25.69
N SER A 89 11.73 31.07 26.68
CA SER A 89 10.42 30.41 26.57
C SER A 89 9.31 31.16 27.31
N LYS A 90 8.15 31.29 26.67
CA LYS A 90 6.92 31.84 27.22
C LYS A 90 5.81 30.79 27.14
N PHE A 91 5.39 30.29 28.30
CA PHE A 91 4.32 29.30 28.37
C PHE A 91 2.95 29.98 28.36
N TRP A 92 1.99 29.36 27.70
CA TRP A 92 0.59 29.73 27.82
C TRP A 92 -0.07 28.99 28.99
N LYS A 93 -1.05 29.66 29.61
CA LYS A 93 -1.83 29.11 30.74
C LYS A 93 -0.89 28.55 31.82
N ASN A 94 -1.14 27.33 32.30
CA ASN A 94 -0.32 26.63 33.28
C ASN A 94 0.49 25.47 32.67
N HIS A 95 0.83 25.55 31.38
CA HIS A 95 1.55 24.49 30.68
C HIS A 95 3.00 24.32 31.20
N ALA A 96 3.58 25.32 31.88
CA ALA A 96 4.88 25.23 32.52
C ALA A 96 4.98 24.14 33.61
N ALA A 97 3.85 23.72 34.18
CA ALA A 97 3.83 22.61 35.14
C ALA A 97 4.12 21.26 34.48
N SER A 98 3.56 21.04 33.29
CA SER A 98 3.66 19.77 32.55
C SER A 98 4.83 19.74 31.57
N PHE A 99 5.25 20.88 31.05
CA PHE A 99 6.26 20.97 30.00
C PHE A 99 7.54 21.67 30.45
N GLU A 100 8.65 21.28 29.86
CA GLU A 100 9.97 21.88 30.10
C GLU A 100 10.72 22.06 28.77
N THR A 101 11.42 23.19 28.63
CA THR A 101 12.19 23.58 27.44
C THR A 101 13.69 23.49 27.71
N PHE A 102 14.50 23.55 26.66
CA PHE A 102 15.96 23.48 26.75
C PHE A 102 16.64 24.73 26.18
N PRO A 103 16.66 25.87 26.91
CA PRO A 103 17.16 27.15 26.40
C PRO A 103 18.57 27.08 25.81
N LEU A 104 19.48 26.33 26.44
CA LEU A 104 20.88 26.18 25.99
C LEU A 104 21.02 25.41 24.66
N MET A 105 20.01 24.62 24.28
CA MET A 105 20.03 23.85 23.04
C MET A 105 19.43 24.63 21.85
N ALA A 106 18.73 25.74 22.12
CA ALA A 106 18.14 26.60 21.09
C ALA A 106 19.20 27.14 20.12
N ALA A 107 20.39 27.51 20.62
CA ALA A 107 21.52 27.99 19.81
C ALA A 107 22.05 26.94 18.82
N LYS A 108 21.72 25.66 19.01
CA LYS A 108 22.05 24.55 18.10
C LYS A 108 20.88 24.16 17.21
N GLY A 109 19.79 24.93 17.21
CA GLY A 109 18.57 24.66 16.46
C GLY A 109 17.65 23.62 17.09
N ASN A 110 17.87 23.24 18.36
CA ASN A 110 17.04 22.25 19.06
C ASN A 110 16.03 22.93 19.99
N PHE A 111 14.76 22.77 19.65
CA PHE A 111 13.60 23.33 20.32
C PHE A 111 12.65 22.22 20.80
N SER A 112 13.21 21.05 21.11
CA SER A 112 12.48 19.91 21.64
C SER A 112 11.78 20.27 22.96
N LEU A 113 10.64 19.64 23.22
CA LEU A 113 9.80 19.91 24.38
C LEU A 113 9.67 18.66 25.25
N LEU A 114 10.01 18.76 26.52
CA LEU A 114 9.88 17.65 27.46
C LEU A 114 8.47 17.67 28.07
N LEU A 115 7.70 16.61 27.90
CA LEU A 115 6.43 16.39 28.60
C LEU A 115 6.68 15.51 29.83
N LYS A 116 6.40 16.07 31.02
CA LYS A 116 6.54 15.41 32.32
C LYS A 116 5.25 14.71 32.70
N THR A 117 5.36 13.52 33.28
CA THR A 117 4.24 12.75 33.85
C THR A 117 3.05 12.66 32.88
N THR A 118 3.26 11.95 31.78
CA THR A 118 2.31 11.83 30.67
C THR A 118 0.96 11.30 31.14
N ARG A 119 -0.14 11.90 30.68
CA ARG A 119 -1.52 11.48 30.97
C ARG A 119 -2.25 11.05 29.71
N MET A 120 -3.35 10.31 29.85
CA MET A 120 -4.14 9.86 28.70
C MET A 120 -4.65 11.05 27.86
N GLU A 121 -4.99 12.18 28.50
CA GLU A 121 -5.40 13.40 27.80
C GLU A 121 -4.28 14.09 27.01
N ASP A 122 -3.02 13.71 27.25
CA ASP A 122 -1.89 14.30 26.55
C ASP A 122 -1.66 13.66 25.17
N ALA A 123 -2.40 12.61 24.83
CA ALA A 123 -2.44 12.05 23.48
C ALA A 123 -2.93 13.09 22.44
N GLY A 124 -2.32 13.11 21.26
CA GLY A 124 -2.70 14.04 20.21
C GLY A 124 -1.59 14.39 19.23
N SER A 125 -1.84 15.41 18.41
CA SER A 125 -0.89 15.94 17.45
C SER A 125 -0.20 17.19 17.99
N TYR A 126 1.12 17.13 18.14
CA TYR A 126 1.97 18.23 18.59
C TYR A 126 2.67 18.83 17.38
N HIS A 127 2.38 20.10 17.10
CA HIS A 127 2.94 20.85 15.98
C HIS A 127 4.03 21.77 16.52
N CYS A 128 5.26 21.60 16.02
CA CYS A 128 6.37 22.51 16.23
C CYS A 128 6.50 23.38 14.99
N LYS A 129 6.08 24.64 15.11
CA LYS A 129 6.03 25.59 13.99
C LYS A 129 7.11 26.64 14.14
N LEU A 130 7.96 26.79 13.13
CA LEU A 130 8.90 27.89 13.02
C LEU A 130 8.20 29.07 12.32
N PHE A 131 8.03 30.17 13.04
CA PHE A 131 7.47 31.40 12.51
C PHE A 131 8.58 32.36 12.08
N ASN A 132 8.34 33.02 10.95
CA ASN A 132 9.11 34.15 10.45
C ASN A 132 8.22 35.39 10.47
N GLY A 133 8.56 36.35 11.34
CA GLY A 133 7.71 37.50 11.61
C GLY A 133 6.37 37.13 12.26
N ILE A 134 5.31 37.85 11.87
CA ILE A 134 4.03 37.83 12.62
C ILE A 134 3.14 36.63 12.24
N ASP A 135 3.19 36.10 11.01
CA ASP A 135 2.26 35.04 10.56
C ASP A 135 2.80 34.10 9.47
N CYS A 136 4.10 34.14 9.13
CA CYS A 136 4.65 33.22 8.12
C CYS A 136 5.16 31.94 8.79
N ILE A 137 4.51 30.80 8.54
CA ILE A 137 5.04 29.50 8.97
C ILE A 137 6.08 29.05 7.94
N VAL A 138 7.35 29.01 8.35
CA VAL A 138 8.47 28.55 7.51
C VAL A 138 8.52 27.03 7.49
N GLU A 139 8.38 26.41 8.66
CA GLU A 139 8.48 24.97 8.81
C GLU A 139 7.50 24.49 9.87
N ASN A 140 6.89 23.32 9.63
CA ASN A 140 5.93 22.70 10.55
C ASN A 140 6.25 21.21 10.69
N LYS A 141 6.70 20.81 11.88
CA LYS A 141 6.97 19.41 12.23
C LYS A 141 5.87 18.89 13.13
N VAL A 142 5.33 17.72 12.83
CA VAL A 142 4.19 17.16 13.54
C VAL A 142 4.60 15.86 14.23
N THR A 143 4.42 15.80 15.55
CA THR A 143 4.58 14.59 16.36
C THR A 143 3.21 14.10 16.81
N LYS A 144 2.82 12.90 16.39
CA LYS A 144 1.64 12.21 16.89
C LYS A 144 2.02 11.40 18.13
N LEU A 145 1.52 11.80 19.28
CA LEU A 145 1.74 11.12 20.55
C LEU A 145 0.52 10.25 20.89
N ASP A 146 0.76 8.96 21.05
CA ASP A 146 -0.17 8.02 21.67
C ASP A 146 0.25 7.73 23.11
N VAL A 147 -0.72 7.51 24.00
CA VAL A 147 -0.46 7.24 25.42
C VAL A 147 -1.11 5.92 25.78
N VAL A 148 -0.28 4.98 26.24
CA VAL A 148 -0.71 3.64 26.66
C VAL A 148 -0.54 3.49 28.17
N ASP A 149 -1.45 2.76 28.82
CA ASP A 149 -1.37 2.38 30.23
C ASP A 149 -0.52 1.12 30.45
N ASN A 150 -0.34 0.31 29.40
CA ASN A 150 0.50 -0.88 29.38
C ASN A 150 1.23 -1.04 28.02
N LEU A 151 2.51 -1.43 28.04
CA LEU A 151 3.25 -1.74 26.82
C LEU A 151 2.88 -3.12 26.23
N GLU A 152 2.38 -4.03 27.08
CA GLU A 152 1.99 -5.38 26.67
C GLU A 152 0.78 -5.38 25.71
N GLY A 153 -0.08 -4.36 25.78
CA GLY A 153 -1.22 -4.20 24.88
C GLY A 153 -0.84 -3.91 23.42
N ILE A 154 0.35 -3.34 23.17
CA ILE A 154 0.83 -2.99 21.82
C ILE A 154 1.26 -4.26 21.08
N GLN A 155 2.06 -5.09 21.75
CA GLN A 155 2.61 -6.31 21.16
C GLN A 155 1.48 -7.32 20.87
N ASN A 156 0.45 -7.38 21.71
CA ASN A 156 -0.71 -8.25 21.50
C ASN A 156 -1.61 -7.78 20.34
N ARG A 157 -1.84 -6.47 20.16
CA ARG A 157 -2.58 -5.95 18.98
C ARG A 157 -1.82 -6.18 17.67
N TYR A 158 -0.50 -6.06 17.68
CA TYR A 158 0.35 -6.33 16.52
C TYR A 158 0.38 -7.82 16.16
N MET A 159 0.50 -8.71 17.15
CA MET A 159 0.52 -10.16 16.92
C MET A 159 -0.85 -10.69 16.46
N ASN A 160 -1.96 -10.19 17.00
CA ASN A 160 -3.30 -10.63 16.58
C ASN A 160 -3.64 -10.16 15.16
N THR A 161 -3.33 -8.91 14.81
CA THR A 161 -3.62 -8.39 13.47
C THR A 161 -2.76 -9.06 12.40
N THR A 162 -1.47 -9.25 12.67
CA THR A 162 -0.55 -9.95 11.76
C THR A 162 -0.90 -11.43 11.64
N PHE A 163 -1.25 -12.10 12.74
CA PHE A 163 -1.67 -13.51 12.73
C PHE A 163 -2.93 -13.71 11.89
N ILE A 164 -3.92 -12.82 11.98
CA ILE A 164 -5.14 -12.88 11.16
C ILE A 164 -4.80 -12.79 9.66
N ILE A 165 -3.90 -11.88 9.26
CA ILE A 165 -3.48 -11.71 7.86
C ILE A 165 -2.67 -12.95 7.39
N ALA A 166 -1.77 -13.46 8.23
CA ALA A 166 -0.93 -14.61 7.92
C ALA A 166 -1.76 -15.90 7.72
N VAL A 167 -2.79 -16.12 8.55
CA VAL A 167 -3.68 -17.28 8.44
C VAL A 167 -4.58 -17.17 7.20
N GLY A 168 -5.01 -15.95 6.83
CA GLY A 168 -5.82 -15.72 5.64
C GLY A 168 -5.12 -16.09 4.32
N VAL A 169 -3.83 -15.78 4.19
CA VAL A 169 -3.05 -16.06 2.97
C VAL A 169 -2.58 -17.53 2.91
N GLY A 170 -2.27 -18.14 4.07
CA GLY A 170 -1.82 -19.53 4.14
C GLY A 170 -2.92 -20.55 3.78
N CYS A 171 -4.11 -20.42 4.37
CA CYS A 171 -5.18 -21.41 4.21
C CYS A 171 -5.76 -21.47 2.79
N GLY A 172 -5.84 -20.32 2.09
CA GLY A 172 -6.32 -20.27 0.71
C GLY A 172 -5.41 -21.03 -0.26
N SER A 173 -4.09 -20.93 -0.07
CA SER A 173 -3.12 -21.61 -0.94
C SER A 173 -3.19 -23.13 -0.83
N VAL A 174 -3.36 -23.67 0.38
CA VAL A 174 -3.45 -25.11 0.62
C VAL A 174 -4.74 -25.69 0.04
N ILE A 175 -5.87 -24.99 0.21
CA ILE A 175 -7.16 -25.42 -0.35
C ILE A 175 -7.10 -25.42 -1.89
N ILE A 176 -6.50 -24.39 -2.51
CA ILE A 176 -6.31 -24.34 -3.96
C ILE A 176 -5.42 -25.49 -4.43
N ILE A 177 -4.31 -25.80 -3.73
CA ILE A 177 -3.45 -26.93 -4.07
C ILE A 177 -4.22 -28.25 -3.97
N ILE A 178 -5.03 -28.47 -2.93
CA ILE A 178 -5.85 -29.67 -2.78
C ILE A 178 -6.86 -29.79 -3.93
N ILE A 179 -7.50 -28.69 -4.34
CA ILE A 179 -8.44 -28.68 -5.47
C ILE A 179 -7.71 -29.00 -6.78
N ILE A 180 -6.52 -28.44 -7.00
CA ILE A 180 -5.71 -28.70 -8.19
C ILE A 180 -5.28 -30.18 -8.24
N VAL A 181 -4.75 -30.70 -7.13
CA VAL A 181 -4.34 -32.12 -7.03
C VAL A 181 -5.53 -33.04 -7.25
N SER A 182 -6.67 -32.76 -6.62
CA SER A 182 -7.91 -33.54 -6.79
C SER A 182 -8.38 -33.53 -8.24
N SER A 183 -8.42 -32.35 -8.86
CA SER A 183 -8.76 -32.16 -10.28
C SER A 183 -7.81 -32.93 -11.21
N LEU A 184 -6.50 -32.92 -10.94
CA LEU A 184 -5.49 -33.65 -11.72
C LEU A 184 -5.63 -35.17 -11.57
N VAL A 185 -5.91 -35.66 -10.35
CA VAL A 185 -6.15 -37.09 -10.10
C VAL A 185 -7.43 -37.54 -10.81
N LEU A 186 -8.52 -36.78 -10.69
CA LEU A 186 -9.78 -37.07 -11.38
C LEU A 186 -9.62 -37.01 -12.91
N TYR A 187 -8.86 -36.04 -13.42
CA TYR A 187 -8.54 -35.95 -14.84
C TYR A 187 -7.76 -37.17 -15.33
N ARG A 188 -6.72 -37.60 -14.60
CA ARG A 188 -5.95 -38.81 -14.93
C ARG A 188 -6.80 -40.08 -14.85
N ALA A 189 -7.66 -40.19 -13.84
CA ALA A 189 -8.58 -41.31 -13.68
C ALA A 189 -9.59 -41.36 -14.85
N ARG A 190 -10.20 -40.22 -15.21
CA ARG A 190 -11.10 -40.10 -16.36
C ARG A 190 -10.39 -40.40 -17.68
N LYS A 191 -9.16 -39.91 -17.87
CA LYS A 191 -8.34 -40.19 -19.06
C LYS A 191 -8.05 -41.69 -19.20
N LYS A 192 -7.70 -42.37 -18.09
CA LYS A 192 -7.50 -43.82 -18.06
C LYS A 192 -8.77 -44.60 -18.42
N GLN A 193 -9.91 -44.18 -17.86
CA GLN A 193 -11.20 -44.78 -18.23
C GLN A 193 -11.57 -44.53 -19.70
N HIS A 194 -11.28 -43.35 -20.24
CA HIS A 194 -11.56 -43.04 -21.64
C HIS A 194 -10.68 -43.82 -22.63
N GLY A 195 -9.47 -44.23 -22.21
CA GLY A 195 -8.63 -45.18 -22.93
C GLY A 195 -9.17 -46.61 -22.87
N GLN A 196 -9.57 -47.08 -21.68
CA GLN A 196 -10.17 -48.42 -21.52
C GLN A 196 -11.51 -48.57 -22.24
N ARG A 197 -12.39 -47.56 -22.20
CA ARG A 197 -13.67 -47.56 -22.93
C ARG A 197 -13.47 -47.66 -24.45
N ARG A 198 -12.43 -47.04 -25.00
CA ARG A 198 -12.09 -47.16 -26.44
C ARG A 198 -11.63 -48.57 -26.81
N HIS A 199 -10.80 -49.21 -25.98
CA HIS A 199 -10.40 -50.60 -26.21
C HIS A 199 -11.58 -51.56 -26.11
N GLN A 200 -12.48 -51.38 -25.15
CA GLN A 200 -13.63 -52.27 -24.98
C GLN A 200 -14.69 -52.09 -26.08
N HIS A 201 -14.88 -50.88 -26.59
CA HIS A 201 -15.72 -50.65 -27.77
C HIS A 201 -15.11 -51.30 -29.02
N SER A 202 -13.80 -51.16 -29.23
CA SER A 202 -13.09 -51.79 -30.36
C SER A 202 -13.16 -53.31 -30.33
N LEU A 203 -13.04 -53.94 -29.15
CA LEU A 203 -13.15 -55.40 -29.00
C LEU A 203 -14.56 -55.90 -29.35
N LYS A 204 -15.61 -55.19 -28.89
CA LYS A 204 -16.99 -55.53 -29.22
C LYS A 204 -17.31 -55.36 -30.70
N THR A 205 -16.78 -54.32 -31.36
CA THR A 205 -16.95 -54.12 -32.81
C THR A 205 -16.28 -55.23 -33.60
N ASN A 206 -15.06 -55.62 -33.22
CA ASN A 206 -14.33 -56.69 -33.90
C ASN A 206 -15.02 -58.05 -33.71
N GLU A 207 -15.57 -58.32 -32.51
CA GLU A 207 -16.34 -59.52 -32.22
C GLU A 207 -17.65 -59.58 -33.03
N PHE A 208 -18.36 -58.46 -33.17
CA PHE A 208 -19.58 -58.38 -33.98
C PHE A 208 -19.31 -58.60 -35.49
N VAL A 209 -18.21 -58.04 -36.02
CA VAL A 209 -17.80 -58.23 -37.41
C VAL A 209 -17.35 -59.67 -37.68
N GLY A 210 -16.63 -60.30 -36.74
CA GLY A 210 -16.22 -61.70 -36.82
C GLY A 210 -17.41 -62.67 -36.83
N ASN A 211 -18.42 -62.44 -35.98
CA ASN A 211 -19.61 -63.30 -35.96
C ASN A 211 -20.46 -63.17 -37.24
N SER A 212 -20.57 -61.96 -37.79
CA SER A 212 -21.32 -61.74 -39.03
C SER A 212 -20.67 -62.41 -40.24
N THR A 213 -19.33 -62.40 -40.32
CA THR A 213 -18.58 -63.06 -41.39
C THR A 213 -18.68 -64.58 -41.30
N ALA A 214 -18.51 -65.16 -40.11
CA ALA A 214 -18.68 -66.60 -39.87
C ALA A 214 -20.09 -67.11 -40.18
N GLN A 215 -21.13 -66.32 -39.86
CA GLN A 215 -22.52 -66.67 -40.16
C GLN A 215 -22.84 -66.59 -41.66
N SER A 216 -22.21 -65.65 -42.38
CA SER A 216 -22.34 -65.57 -43.85
C SER A 216 -21.67 -66.75 -44.56
N GLU A 217 -20.52 -67.20 -44.06
CA GLU A 217 -19.74 -68.30 -44.64
C GLU A 217 -20.40 -69.67 -44.42
N THR A 218 -21.00 -69.89 -43.24
CA THR A 218 -21.84 -71.08 -42.98
C THR A 218 -23.07 -71.10 -43.88
N ARG A 219 -23.73 -69.95 -44.06
CA ARG A 219 -24.90 -69.84 -44.94
C ARG A 219 -24.55 -70.13 -46.41
N TYR A 220 -23.40 -69.65 -46.89
CA TYR A 220 -22.91 -69.93 -48.24
C TYR A 220 -22.60 -71.42 -48.44
N ASN A 221 -21.85 -72.02 -47.52
CA ASN A 221 -21.49 -73.45 -47.58
C ASN A 221 -22.72 -74.38 -47.52
N GLN A 222 -23.77 -73.99 -46.80
CA GLN A 222 -25.02 -74.76 -46.73
C GLN A 222 -25.83 -74.66 -48.03
N ILE A 223 -25.84 -73.50 -48.69
CA ILE A 223 -26.46 -73.34 -50.01
C ILE A 223 -25.69 -74.17 -51.06
N TYR A 224 -24.36 -74.13 -51.05
CA TYR A 224 -23.53 -74.89 -51.98
C TYR A 224 -23.73 -76.41 -51.84
N LYS A 225 -23.79 -76.93 -50.61
CA LYS A 225 -24.14 -78.35 -50.36
C LYS A 225 -25.52 -78.70 -50.90
N ASN A 226 -26.52 -77.84 -50.72
CA ASN A 226 -27.89 -78.11 -51.20
C ASN A 226 -28.03 -78.09 -52.74
N ILE A 227 -27.08 -77.48 -53.45
CA ILE A 227 -27.03 -77.46 -54.92
C ILE A 227 -26.33 -78.71 -55.47
N ILE A 228 -25.29 -79.21 -54.80
CA ILE A 228 -24.46 -80.33 -55.30
C ILE A 228 -25.13 -81.71 -55.10
N TYR A 229 -25.98 -81.90 -54.08
CA TYR A 229 -26.61 -83.20 -53.78
C TYR A 229 -28.04 -83.36 -54.28
N ARG A 230 -28.46 -82.57 -55.29
CA ARG A 230 -29.79 -82.64 -55.89
C ARG A 230 -29.71 -83.19 -57.32
N HIS A 231 -29.29 -84.45 -57.44
CA HIS A 231 -29.39 -85.32 -58.63
C HIS A 231 -29.55 -86.77 -58.15
#